data_AF-A0A2P4YPF0-F1
#
_entry.id   AF-A0A2P4YPF0-F1
#
_cell.length_a   1.000
_cell.length_b   1.000
_cell.length_c   1.000
_cell.angle_alpha   90.00
_cell.angle_beta   90.00
_cell.angle_gamma   90.00
#
_symmetry.space_group_name_H-M   'P 1'
#
loop_
_entity.id
_entity.type
_entity.pdbx_description
1 polymer ?
#
loop_
_entity_poly.entity_id
_entity_poly.type
_entity_poly.pdbx_seq_one_letter_code
_entity_poly.pdbx_strand_id
1 'polypeptide(L)'
;MKVETALSDLLMKCEEQSVQLPENPWQALREAIAALRKTKHNALGYLQIPKAFELLKKKFNKAQEAGVEGMSTTTASPQVVRPQRRTLLQDMPKRKRRNLILESDSDSDDDSAMTGVTNVMSPVASSKKKTKNPRKSRIQEQVEATPAVRDDNQSLVDQLVQLGEFEMTHGYTQRGIARFKAAKEIRDSKIVITSGAQAKKLDRVGQAVATKVDQLLNEGLPAALSEYDVDDEALPVTK
;
A
#
# COMPACT_ATOMS: atom_id res chain seq x y z
N MET A 1 24.94 -12.15 -17.43
CA MET A 1 23.82 -11.86 -18.35
C MET A 1 22.80 -11.00 -17.63
N LYS A 2 22.25 -9.99 -18.29
CA LYS A 2 21.15 -9.20 -17.75
C LYS A 2 19.87 -10.06 -17.78
N VAL A 3 18.96 -9.85 -16.83
CA VAL A 3 17.73 -10.66 -16.72
C VAL A 3 16.82 -10.43 -17.94
N GLU A 4 16.79 -9.19 -18.43
CA GLU A 4 16.04 -8.78 -19.62
C GLU A 4 16.47 -9.53 -20.88
N THR A 5 17.79 -9.61 -21.14
CA THR A 5 18.31 -10.33 -22.32
C THR A 5 17.98 -11.82 -22.25
N ALA A 6 18.09 -12.43 -21.07
CA ALA A 6 17.74 -13.84 -20.89
C ALA A 6 16.23 -14.12 -21.02
N LEU A 7 15.39 -13.13 -20.75
CA LEU A 7 13.94 -13.22 -20.89
C LEU A 7 13.52 -13.10 -22.35
N SER A 8 14.08 -12.13 -23.09
CA SER A 8 13.86 -12.01 -24.54
C SER A 8 14.31 -13.27 -25.27
N ASP A 9 15.50 -13.81 -24.94
CA ASP A 9 16.01 -15.06 -25.53
C ASP A 9 15.12 -16.27 -25.22
N LEU A 10 14.50 -16.31 -24.03
CA LEU A 10 13.58 -17.37 -23.65
C LEU A 10 12.26 -17.29 -24.41
N LEU A 11 11.70 -16.08 -24.57
CA LEU A 11 10.46 -15.87 -25.30
C LEU A 11 10.62 -16.17 -26.80
N MET A 12 11.72 -15.74 -27.42
CA MET A 12 12.03 -16.10 -28.81
C MET A 12 12.09 -17.62 -29.00
N LYS A 13 12.70 -18.37 -28.07
CA LYS A 13 12.73 -19.85 -28.13
C LYS A 13 11.35 -20.50 -27.96
N CYS A 14 10.46 -19.88 -27.18
CA CYS A 14 9.08 -20.32 -27.07
C CYS A 14 8.30 -20.13 -28.37
N GLU A 15 8.54 -19.02 -29.07
CA GLU A 15 7.95 -18.74 -30.38
C GLU A 15 8.48 -19.70 -31.47
N GLU A 16 9.80 -19.91 -31.54
CA GLU A 16 10.44 -20.83 -32.48
C GLU A 16 9.96 -22.29 -32.35
N GLN A 17 9.64 -22.72 -31.12
CA GLN A 17 9.18 -24.09 -30.84
C GLN A 17 7.66 -24.19 -30.63
N SER A 18 6.91 -23.14 -30.99
CA SER A 18 5.45 -23.08 -30.90
C SER A 18 4.89 -23.50 -29.53
N VAL A 19 5.58 -23.14 -28.43
CA VAL A 19 5.08 -23.38 -27.08
C VAL A 19 3.93 -22.41 -26.83
N GLN A 20 2.73 -22.94 -26.60
CA GLN A 20 1.54 -22.12 -26.35
C GLN A 20 1.62 -21.43 -24.99
N LEU A 21 2.23 -20.24 -24.98
CA LEU A 21 2.19 -19.35 -23.84
C LEU A 21 0.75 -18.84 -23.63
N PRO A 22 0.39 -18.44 -22.40
CA PRO A 22 -0.92 -17.84 -22.13
C PRO A 22 -1.23 -16.69 -23.08
N GLU A 23 -2.48 -16.59 -23.54
CA GLU A 23 -2.97 -15.53 -24.45
C GLU A 23 -2.74 -14.13 -23.88
N ASN A 24 -2.76 -14.01 -22.54
CA ASN A 24 -2.41 -12.78 -21.84
C ASN A 24 -0.89 -12.55 -21.82
N PRO A 25 -0.37 -11.46 -22.45
CA PRO A 25 1.07 -11.21 -22.55
C PRO A 25 1.74 -11.01 -21.18
N TRP A 26 1.04 -10.35 -20.25
CA TRP A 26 1.50 -10.17 -18.88
C TRP A 26 1.63 -11.50 -18.10
N GLN A 27 0.71 -12.44 -18.36
CA GLN A 27 0.73 -13.75 -17.71
C GLN A 27 1.87 -14.61 -18.26
N ALA A 28 2.09 -14.59 -19.58
CA ALA A 28 3.24 -15.22 -20.22
C ALA A 28 4.57 -14.70 -19.66
N LEU A 29 4.70 -13.38 -19.52
CA LEU A 29 5.89 -12.74 -18.97
C LEU A 29 6.13 -13.11 -17.49
N ARG A 30 5.07 -13.12 -16.67
CA ARG A 30 5.15 -13.56 -15.26
C ARG A 30 5.63 -15.00 -15.13
N GLU A 31 5.11 -15.91 -15.95
CA GLU A 31 5.52 -17.32 -15.92
C GLU A 31 6.95 -17.53 -16.46
N ALA A 32 7.36 -16.78 -17.49
CA ALA A 32 8.75 -16.80 -17.98
C ALA A 32 9.73 -16.34 -16.90
N ILE A 33 9.43 -15.24 -16.19
CA ILE A 33 10.24 -14.78 -15.05
C ILE A 33 10.27 -15.83 -13.94
N ALA A 34 9.14 -16.45 -13.62
CA ALA A 34 9.06 -17.48 -12.60
C ALA A 34 9.91 -18.72 -12.95
N ALA A 35 9.90 -19.15 -14.22
CA ALA A 35 10.70 -20.26 -14.72
C ALA A 35 12.20 -19.95 -14.66
N LEU A 36 12.61 -18.74 -15.05
CA LEU A 36 14.00 -18.29 -14.97
C LEU A 36 14.51 -18.21 -13.53
N ARG A 37 13.67 -17.74 -12.59
CA ARG A 37 14.03 -17.68 -11.16
C ARG A 37 14.19 -19.07 -10.55
N LYS A 38 13.36 -20.04 -10.94
CA LYS A 38 13.43 -21.43 -10.44
C LYS A 38 14.64 -22.20 -10.98
N THR A 39 15.13 -21.85 -12.15
CA THR A 39 16.24 -22.54 -12.84
C THR A 39 17.57 -21.82 -12.71
N LYS A 40 17.63 -20.77 -11.88
CA LYS A 40 18.86 -20.07 -11.56
C LYS A 40 19.85 -21.01 -10.88
N HIS A 41 21.08 -21.07 -11.38
CA HIS A 41 22.12 -21.85 -10.75
C HIS A 41 22.60 -21.13 -9.48
N ASN A 42 22.22 -21.62 -8.31
CA ASN A 42 22.55 -20.97 -7.02
C ASN A 42 24.06 -20.78 -6.80
N ALA A 43 24.89 -21.65 -7.36
CA ALA A 43 26.35 -21.60 -7.20
C ALA A 43 27.07 -20.61 -8.12
N LEU A 44 26.51 -20.28 -9.30
CA LEU A 44 27.18 -19.45 -10.30
C LEU A 44 26.38 -18.20 -10.70
N GLY A 45 25.16 -18.05 -10.18
CA GLY A 45 24.31 -16.88 -10.42
C GLY A 45 23.72 -16.78 -11.84
N TYR A 46 24.11 -17.66 -12.77
CA TYR A 46 23.62 -17.66 -14.15
C TYR A 46 22.20 -18.22 -14.26
N LEU A 47 21.42 -17.58 -15.14
CA LEU A 47 20.09 -18.02 -15.54
C LEU A 47 20.21 -19.13 -16.59
N GLN A 48 19.52 -20.25 -16.38
CA GLN A 48 19.55 -21.39 -17.30
C GLN A 48 18.34 -21.35 -18.23
N ILE A 49 18.47 -20.63 -19.34
CA ILE A 49 17.45 -20.51 -20.40
C ILE A 49 16.94 -21.89 -20.87
N PRO A 50 17.79 -22.91 -21.14
CA PRO A 50 17.32 -24.21 -21.62
C PRO A 50 16.43 -24.94 -20.61
N LYS A 51 16.76 -24.88 -19.32
CA LYS A 51 15.95 -25.52 -18.27
C LYS A 51 14.65 -24.76 -18.00
N ALA A 52 14.69 -23.42 -18.07
CA ALA A 52 13.49 -22.60 -17.96
C ALA A 52 12.52 -22.91 -19.10
N PHE A 53 13.06 -23.08 -20.30
CA PHE A 53 12.31 -23.47 -21.49
C PHE A 53 11.64 -24.85 -21.33
N GLU A 54 12.36 -25.88 -20.87
CA GLU A 54 11.76 -27.20 -20.62
C GLU A 54 10.64 -27.17 -19.57
N LEU A 55 10.76 -26.34 -18.54
CA LEU A 55 9.70 -26.14 -17.54
C LEU A 55 8.45 -25.52 -18.16
N LEU A 56 8.61 -24.52 -19.03
CA LEU A 56 7.48 -23.90 -19.75
C LEU A 56 6.84 -24.90 -20.71
N LYS A 57 7.65 -25.62 -21.48
CA LYS A 57 7.17 -26.69 -22.38
C LYS A 57 6.38 -27.75 -21.61
N LYS A 58 6.88 -28.20 -20.46
CA LYS A 58 6.19 -29.18 -19.61
C LYS A 58 4.86 -28.66 -19.05
N LYS A 59 4.78 -27.37 -18.70
CA LYS A 59 3.56 -26.75 -18.17
C LYS A 59 2.49 -26.54 -19.24
N PHE A 60 2.89 -26.05 -20.41
CA PHE A 60 1.95 -25.59 -21.43
C PHE A 60 1.64 -26.63 -22.50
N ASN A 61 2.57 -27.52 -22.85
CA ASN A 61 2.24 -28.61 -23.79
C ASN A 61 1.39 -29.71 -23.13
N LYS A 62 1.37 -29.81 -21.79
CA LYS A 62 0.49 -30.76 -21.09
C LYS A 62 -0.98 -30.30 -21.08
N ALA A 63 -1.25 -29.02 -21.32
CA ALA A 63 -2.62 -28.49 -21.37
C ALA A 63 -3.36 -28.91 -22.65
N GLN A 64 -2.66 -29.38 -23.69
CA GLN A 64 -3.27 -29.71 -24.98
C GLN A 64 -3.78 -31.17 -25.08
N GLU A 65 -3.43 -32.05 -24.15
CA GLU A 65 -4.04 -33.40 -24.03
C GLU A 65 -5.20 -33.46 -23.03
N ALA A 66 -5.58 -32.33 -22.43
CA ALA A 66 -6.63 -32.28 -21.40
C ALA A 66 -7.54 -31.05 -21.57
N GLY A 67 -8.18 -30.91 -22.74
CA GLY A 67 -9.56 -30.41 -22.80
C GLY A 67 -10.42 -31.63 -23.13
N VAL A 68 -11.43 -32.03 -22.36
CA VAL A 68 -12.65 -31.32 -21.96
C VAL A 68 -13.22 -32.03 -20.70
N GLU A 69 -14.14 -31.35 -19.99
CA GLU A 69 -14.89 -31.77 -18.78
C GLU A 69 -14.18 -31.36 -17.48
N GLY A 70 -14.73 -30.56 -16.58
CA GLY A 70 -16.11 -30.53 -16.12
C GLY A 70 -16.05 -30.52 -14.58
N MET A 71 -16.85 -29.65 -13.98
CA MET A 71 -17.09 -29.47 -12.54
C MET A 71 -16.59 -30.54 -11.53
N SER A 72 -15.95 -30.04 -10.46
CA SER A 72 -16.17 -30.38 -9.05
C SER A 72 -15.73 -31.74 -8.44
N THR A 73 -15.24 -31.60 -7.20
CA THR A 73 -15.25 -32.53 -6.04
C THR A 73 -14.02 -33.40 -5.71
N THR A 74 -13.43 -33.05 -4.55
CA THR A 74 -12.99 -33.88 -3.40
C THR A 74 -11.99 -35.05 -3.51
N THR A 75 -10.98 -34.96 -2.62
CA THR A 75 -10.25 -36.04 -1.88
C THR A 75 -9.35 -37.01 -2.70
N ALA A 76 -8.12 -37.40 -2.33
CA ALA A 76 -7.47 -37.55 -1.02
C ALA A 76 -5.91 -37.50 -1.11
N SER A 77 -5.28 -37.30 0.05
CA SER A 77 -3.85 -37.11 0.36
C SER A 77 -2.87 -38.25 -0.03
N PRO A 78 -1.55 -38.01 0.09
CA PRO A 78 -0.83 -38.57 1.25
C PRO A 78 -0.02 -37.55 2.06
N GLN A 79 0.03 -37.81 3.36
CA GLN A 79 0.68 -37.04 4.42
C GLN A 79 2.21 -37.08 4.31
N VAL A 80 2.85 -35.91 4.49
CA VAL A 80 4.22 -35.82 5.03
C VAL A 80 4.24 -34.74 6.13
N VAL A 81 4.90 -35.13 7.21
CA VAL A 81 4.90 -34.62 8.58
C VAL A 81 5.33 -33.15 8.68
N ARG A 82 4.44 -32.30 9.22
CA ARG A 82 4.76 -30.95 9.71
C ARG A 82 5.18 -31.02 11.19
N PRO A 83 6.25 -30.33 11.62
CA PRO A 83 6.59 -30.22 13.03
C PRO A 83 5.54 -29.40 13.78
N GLN A 84 5.06 -29.95 14.90
CA GLN A 84 4.06 -29.35 15.78
C GLN A 84 4.60 -28.05 16.42
N ARG A 85 3.97 -26.91 16.11
CA ARG A 85 4.01 -25.75 17.00
C ARG A 85 3.04 -26.02 18.14
N ARG A 86 3.59 -26.38 19.30
CA ARG A 86 2.89 -26.42 20.59
C ARG A 86 2.13 -25.11 20.80
N THR A 87 0.81 -25.22 20.86
CA THR A 87 -0.07 -24.26 21.51
C THR A 87 0.10 -24.41 23.02
N LEU A 88 0.85 -23.52 23.65
CA LEU A 88 0.91 -23.37 25.11
C LEU A 88 0.54 -21.93 25.46
N LEU A 89 -0.76 -21.65 25.45
CA LEU A 89 -1.36 -20.45 26.05
C LEU A 89 -2.82 -20.76 26.42
N GLN A 90 -2.97 -21.80 27.25
CA GLN A 90 -4.13 -21.96 28.13
C GLN A 90 -3.62 -21.92 29.56
N ASP A 91 -3.08 -20.77 29.98
CA ASP A 91 -3.17 -20.34 31.37
C ASP A 91 -2.83 -18.85 31.48
N MET A 92 -3.83 -17.97 31.35
CA MET A 92 -3.70 -16.57 31.71
C MET A 92 -4.97 -16.14 32.47
N PRO A 93 -4.86 -15.76 33.75
CA PRO A 93 -6.00 -15.37 34.55
C PRO A 93 -6.64 -14.09 34.02
N LYS A 94 -7.98 -14.11 33.93
CA LYS A 94 -8.85 -12.99 33.54
C LYS A 94 -8.52 -11.74 34.36
N ARG A 95 -7.80 -10.79 33.78
CA ARG A 95 -7.66 -9.45 34.36
C ARG A 95 -9.00 -8.72 34.27
N LYS A 96 -9.62 -8.52 35.44
CA LYS A 96 -10.66 -7.52 35.68
C LYS A 96 -10.22 -6.19 35.06
N ARG A 97 -10.84 -5.79 33.94
CA ARG A 97 -10.87 -4.39 33.54
C ARG A 97 -11.82 -3.70 34.50
N ARG A 98 -11.26 -2.99 35.48
CA ARG A 98 -12.00 -1.94 36.18
C ARG A 98 -12.26 -0.84 35.15
N ASN A 99 -13.52 -0.62 34.84
CA ASN A 99 -13.98 0.67 34.35
C ASN A 99 -13.80 1.64 35.52
N LEU A 100 -12.72 2.43 35.50
CA LEU A 100 -12.68 3.69 36.23
C LEU A 100 -13.31 4.72 35.30
N ILE A 101 -14.62 4.84 35.42
CA ILE A 101 -15.35 6.07 35.11
C ILE A 101 -14.84 7.06 36.17
N LEU A 102 -14.03 8.02 35.75
CA LEU A 102 -13.78 9.22 36.54
C LEU A 102 -14.92 10.17 36.18
N GLU A 103 -15.97 10.16 37.00
CA GLU A 103 -16.90 11.28 37.10
C GLU A 103 -16.07 12.47 37.57
N SER A 104 -15.99 13.48 36.71
CA SER A 104 -15.47 14.79 37.10
C SER A 104 -16.69 15.62 37.42
N ASP A 105 -17.10 15.59 38.68
CA ASP A 105 -17.97 16.59 39.27
C ASP A 105 -17.24 17.93 39.17
N SER A 106 -17.75 18.80 38.31
CA SER A 106 -17.37 20.20 38.28
C SER A 106 -18.64 20.99 38.55
N ASP A 107 -18.95 21.13 39.83
CA ASP A 107 -19.83 22.17 40.35
C ASP A 107 -19.30 23.52 39.88
N SER A 108 -20.14 24.25 39.16
CA SER A 108 -19.96 25.67 38.94
C SER A 108 -21.35 26.28 39.02
N ASP A 109 -21.66 26.75 40.23
CA ASP A 109 -22.71 27.71 40.49
C ASP A 109 -22.43 28.97 39.65
N ASP A 110 -23.27 29.25 38.66
CA ASP A 110 -23.42 30.60 38.13
C ASP A 110 -24.89 31.00 38.26
N ASP A 111 -25.16 31.62 39.41
CA ASP A 111 -26.32 32.44 39.68
C ASP A 111 -26.03 33.82 39.07
N SER A 112 -26.74 34.18 37.98
CA SER A 112 -27.03 35.57 37.66
C SER A 112 -28.09 35.74 36.56
N ALA A 113 -29.27 36.15 37.05
CA ALA A 113 -30.14 37.20 36.50
C ALA A 113 -30.79 37.03 35.11
N MET A 114 -32.10 36.79 35.16
CA MET A 114 -33.12 37.12 34.16
C MET A 114 -33.08 38.60 33.72
N THR A 115 -33.18 38.84 32.40
CA THR A 115 -34.06 39.81 31.69
C THR A 115 -33.72 39.66 30.20
N GLY A 116 -34.58 39.69 29.18
CA GLY A 116 -35.99 39.93 29.01
C GLY A 116 -36.17 40.19 27.50
N VAL A 117 -37.01 39.38 26.84
CA VAL A 117 -37.75 39.64 25.59
C VAL A 117 -37.07 40.39 24.41
N THR A 118 -36.92 39.71 23.28
CA THR A 118 -37.73 39.98 22.06
C THR A 118 -37.47 38.90 21.00
N ASN A 119 -38.58 38.38 20.47
CA ASN A 119 -38.66 37.35 19.45
C ASN A 119 -38.78 38.03 18.08
N VAL A 120 -37.84 37.81 17.16
CA VAL A 120 -38.03 38.12 15.73
C VAL A 120 -37.50 36.96 14.88
N MET A 121 -38.45 36.10 14.52
CA MET A 121 -38.59 35.33 13.27
C MET A 121 -37.31 35.01 12.46
N SER A 122 -36.93 33.72 12.49
CA SER A 122 -36.31 32.98 11.36
C SER A 122 -37.27 32.95 10.14
N PRO A 123 -36.95 32.45 8.92
CA PRO A 123 -35.79 31.62 8.51
C PRO A 123 -35.24 31.88 7.09
N VAL A 124 -33.93 31.72 6.83
CA VAL A 124 -33.45 31.09 5.59
C VAL A 124 -32.22 30.28 5.95
N ALA A 125 -32.47 28.99 6.19
CA ALA A 125 -31.48 27.97 5.99
C ALA A 125 -31.10 27.96 4.50
N SER A 126 -30.13 28.79 4.13
CA SER A 126 -29.29 28.42 2.99
C SER A 126 -28.50 27.21 3.46
N SER A 127 -29.07 26.04 3.26
CA SER A 127 -28.38 24.75 3.26
C SER A 127 -27.32 24.80 2.18
N LYS A 128 -26.26 25.57 2.45
CA LYS A 128 -25.02 25.57 1.69
C LYS A 128 -24.49 24.18 1.95
N LYS A 129 -24.80 23.29 1.00
CA LYS A 129 -24.36 21.91 0.90
C LYS A 129 -22.94 21.88 1.40
N LYS A 130 -22.76 21.47 2.66
CA LYS A 130 -21.45 21.33 3.29
C LYS A 130 -20.83 20.22 2.46
N THR A 131 -20.05 20.61 1.45
CA THR A 131 -19.17 19.69 0.73
C THR A 131 -18.46 18.96 1.83
N LYS A 132 -18.77 17.67 1.94
CA LYS A 132 -18.30 16.81 3.01
C LYS A 132 -16.82 16.61 2.70
N ASN A 133 -16.00 17.63 3.01
CA ASN A 133 -14.56 17.50 2.93
C ASN A 133 -14.25 16.29 3.81
N PRO A 134 -13.58 15.27 3.26
CA PRO A 134 -13.12 14.17 4.09
C PRO A 134 -12.40 14.80 5.27
N ARG A 135 -12.80 14.43 6.50
CA ARG A 135 -12.25 15.06 7.71
C ARG A 135 -10.73 14.89 7.63
N LYS A 136 -10.01 16.00 7.45
CA LYS A 136 -8.54 15.99 7.42
C LYS A 136 -8.04 15.33 8.69
N SER A 137 -7.00 14.52 8.57
CA SER A 137 -6.42 13.90 9.75
C SER A 137 -5.81 14.99 10.64
N ARG A 138 -5.88 14.84 11.97
CA ARG A 138 -5.24 15.78 12.91
C ARG A 138 -3.75 15.97 12.60
N ILE A 139 -3.10 14.95 12.05
CA ILE A 139 -1.68 15.00 11.66
C ILE A 139 -1.51 15.87 10.41
N GLN A 140 -2.37 15.73 9.41
CA GLN A 140 -2.36 16.57 8.20
C GLN A 140 -2.55 18.05 8.56
N GLU A 141 -3.55 18.37 9.38
CA GLU A 141 -3.81 19.74 9.81
C GLU A 141 -2.61 20.35 10.54
N GLN A 142 -1.92 19.57 11.39
CA GLN A 142 -0.70 20.01 12.05
C GLN A 142 0.42 20.31 11.05
N VAL A 143 0.58 19.47 10.02
CA VAL A 143 1.63 19.62 9.00
C VAL A 143 1.36 20.85 8.13
N GLU A 144 0.11 21.08 7.73
CA GLU A 144 -0.27 22.25 6.92
C GLU A 144 -0.27 23.57 7.72
N ALA A 145 -0.58 23.54 9.02
CA ALA A 145 -0.70 24.75 9.84
C ALA A 145 0.65 25.37 10.22
N THR A 146 1.76 24.66 10.03
CA THR A 146 3.09 25.14 10.42
C THR A 146 4.07 24.94 9.27
N PRO A 147 4.85 25.98 8.88
CA PRO A 147 5.85 25.83 7.85
C PRO A 147 7.02 24.95 8.33
N ALA A 148 7.78 24.43 7.38
CA ALA A 148 9.00 23.68 7.63
C ALA A 148 10.05 24.55 8.32
N VAL A 149 10.83 23.93 9.20
CA VAL A 149 11.98 24.58 9.84
C VAL A 149 13.03 25.01 8.80
N ARG A 150 13.04 24.34 7.64
CA ARG A 150 13.85 24.66 6.46
C ARG A 150 12.95 24.86 5.26
N ASP A 151 13.06 26.00 4.61
CA ASP A 151 12.25 26.34 3.44
C ASP A 151 12.47 25.35 2.27
N ASP A 152 13.69 24.82 2.11
CA ASP A 152 14.02 23.81 1.08
C ASP A 152 13.19 22.54 1.22
N ASN A 153 12.84 22.15 2.46
CA ASN A 153 12.05 20.96 2.74
C ASN A 153 10.54 21.20 2.53
N GLN A 154 10.09 22.45 2.41
CA GLN A 154 8.66 22.77 2.32
C GLN A 154 8.01 22.12 1.10
N SER A 155 8.68 22.20 -0.06
CA SER A 155 8.19 21.59 -1.30
C SER A 155 7.99 20.08 -1.17
N LEU A 156 8.91 19.39 -0.50
CA LEU A 156 8.85 17.95 -0.25
C LEU A 156 7.72 17.61 0.72
N VAL A 157 7.53 18.43 1.77
CA VAL A 157 6.45 18.28 2.75
C VAL A 157 5.09 18.43 2.07
N ASP A 158 4.91 19.45 1.24
CA ASP A 158 3.66 19.69 0.51
C ASP A 158 3.32 18.53 -0.42
N GLN A 159 4.32 18.02 -1.15
CA GLN A 159 4.15 16.85 -2.02
C GLN A 159 3.78 15.59 -1.22
N LEU A 160 4.42 15.34 -0.07
CA LEU A 160 4.07 14.20 0.79
C LEU A 160 2.66 14.30 1.37
N VAL A 161 2.19 15.52 1.67
CA VAL A 161 0.82 15.76 2.12
C VAL A 161 -0.17 15.46 0.99
N GLN A 162 0.05 15.98 -0.22
CA GLN A 162 -0.83 15.70 -1.36
C GLN A 162 -0.88 14.20 -1.68
N LEU A 163 0.29 13.56 -1.67
CA LEU A 163 0.44 12.14 -1.91
C LEU A 163 -0.20 11.28 -0.80
N GLY A 164 -0.21 11.76 0.44
CA GLY A 164 -0.88 11.11 1.57
C GLY A 164 -2.41 11.29 1.54
N GLU A 165 -2.89 12.46 1.14
CA GLU A 165 -4.31 12.74 0.93
C GLU A 165 -4.89 11.85 -0.16
N PHE A 166 -4.19 11.76 -1.30
CA PHE A 166 -4.55 10.85 -2.38
C PHE A 166 -4.64 9.40 -1.88
N GLU A 167 -3.66 8.91 -1.14
CA GLU A 167 -3.74 7.54 -0.60
C GLU A 167 -4.91 7.33 0.35
N MET A 168 -5.28 8.35 1.13
CA MET A 168 -6.45 8.26 2.01
C MET A 168 -7.76 8.20 1.23
N THR A 169 -7.87 8.93 0.12
CA THR A 169 -9.08 8.89 -0.72
C THR A 169 -9.23 7.56 -1.46
N HIS A 170 -8.11 6.90 -1.81
CA HIS A 170 -8.09 5.60 -2.51
C HIS A 170 -8.12 4.39 -1.56
N GLY A 171 -8.39 4.59 -0.26
CA GLY A 171 -8.53 3.51 0.71
C GLY A 171 -7.22 3.02 1.34
N TYR A 172 -6.05 3.52 0.91
CA TYR A 172 -4.74 3.23 1.49
C TYR A 172 -4.46 4.05 2.75
N THR A 173 -5.39 4.02 3.72
CA THR A 173 -5.37 4.85 4.93
C THR A 173 -4.07 4.74 5.74
N GLN A 174 -3.54 3.53 5.93
CA GLN A 174 -2.29 3.32 6.70
C GLN A 174 -1.08 3.95 6.01
N ARG A 175 -1.02 3.87 4.67
CA ARG A 175 0.07 4.45 3.89
C ARG A 175 -0.02 5.99 3.92
N GLY A 176 -1.23 6.54 3.75
CA GLY A 176 -1.45 7.99 3.85
C GLY A 176 -1.08 8.55 5.23
N ILE A 177 -1.46 7.85 6.31
CA ILE A 177 -1.05 8.23 7.68
C ILE A 177 0.48 8.17 7.84
N ALA A 178 1.15 7.17 7.26
CA ALA A 178 2.61 7.07 7.30
C ALA A 178 3.27 8.25 6.54
N ARG A 179 2.71 8.67 5.39
CA ARG A 179 3.16 9.85 4.64
C ARG A 179 3.02 11.12 5.46
N PHE A 180 1.90 11.33 6.15
CA PHE A 180 1.73 12.50 7.03
C PHE A 180 2.68 12.49 8.23
N LYS A 181 2.92 11.33 8.83
CA LYS A 181 3.89 11.20 9.92
C LYS A 181 5.31 11.53 9.45
N ALA A 182 5.69 11.07 8.26
CA ALA A 182 6.96 11.41 7.66
C ALA A 182 7.06 12.90 7.33
N ALA A 183 6.03 13.49 6.71
CA ALA A 183 5.97 14.92 6.41
C ALA A 183 6.17 15.77 7.67
N LYS A 184 5.57 15.36 8.79
CA LYS A 184 5.76 16.00 10.10
C LYS A 184 7.23 15.95 10.56
N GLU A 185 7.88 14.78 10.51
CA GLU A 185 9.28 14.66 10.93
C GLU A 185 10.23 15.43 10.01
N ILE A 186 9.98 15.43 8.70
CA ILE A 186 10.78 16.16 7.71
C ILE A 186 10.68 17.67 7.94
N ARG A 187 9.46 18.15 8.22
CA ARG A 187 9.17 19.54 8.57
C ARG A 187 9.91 19.97 9.84
N ASP A 188 9.88 19.12 10.87
CA ASP A 188 10.51 19.41 12.18
C ASP A 188 12.05 19.21 12.15
N SER A 189 12.58 18.57 11.10
CA SER A 189 14.00 18.33 10.95
C SER A 189 14.79 19.60 10.61
N LYS A 190 15.97 19.75 11.23
CA LYS A 190 16.88 20.88 10.99
C LYS A 190 17.79 20.67 9.77
N ILE A 191 17.73 19.48 9.17
CA ILE A 191 18.60 19.00 8.09
C ILE A 191 17.82 19.10 6.78
N VAL A 192 18.46 19.61 5.74
CA VAL A 192 17.87 19.62 4.39
C VAL A 192 17.91 18.20 3.84
N ILE A 193 16.76 17.69 3.41
CA ILE A 193 16.64 16.32 2.92
C ILE A 193 16.82 16.32 1.41
N THR A 194 17.93 15.75 0.96
CA THR A 194 18.26 15.62 -0.47
C THR A 194 18.15 14.19 -0.98
N SER A 195 17.87 13.22 -0.10
CA SER A 195 17.64 11.82 -0.47
C SER A 195 16.82 11.10 0.61
N GLY A 196 16.04 10.10 0.20
CA GLY A 196 15.34 9.16 1.05
C GLY A 196 16.26 8.43 2.04
N ALA A 197 17.53 8.21 1.72
CA ALA A 197 18.49 7.64 2.68
C ALA A 197 18.74 8.55 3.89
N GLN A 198 18.69 9.88 3.70
CA GLN A 198 18.74 10.84 4.80
C GLN A 198 17.41 10.87 5.56
N ALA A 199 16.29 10.86 4.83
CA ALA A 199 14.96 10.83 5.42
C ALA A 199 14.77 9.60 6.32
N LYS A 200 15.28 8.44 5.93
CA LYS A 200 15.21 7.17 6.69
C LYS A 200 15.83 7.24 8.09
N LYS A 201 16.70 8.21 8.37
CA LYS A 201 17.29 8.40 9.70
C LYS A 201 16.30 9.01 10.71
N LEU A 202 15.14 9.49 10.25
CA LEU A 202 14.09 10.05 11.09
C LEU A 202 13.18 8.95 11.67
N ASP A 203 12.72 9.13 12.90
CA ASP A 203 12.03 8.09 13.70
C ASP A 203 10.73 7.55 13.08
N ARG A 204 10.11 8.29 12.13
CA ARG A 204 8.84 7.90 11.49
C ARG A 204 8.94 7.71 9.98
N VAL A 205 10.16 7.64 9.45
CA VAL A 205 10.40 7.42 8.03
C VAL A 205 10.93 6.01 7.81
N GLY A 206 10.02 5.11 7.46
CA GLY A 206 10.37 3.74 7.09
C GLY A 206 10.94 3.63 5.68
N GLN A 207 11.47 2.45 5.33
CA GLN A 207 12.06 2.18 4.00
C GLN A 207 11.11 2.54 2.84
N ALA A 208 9.82 2.19 2.94
CA ALA A 208 8.83 2.47 1.90
C ALA A 208 8.54 3.97 1.73
N VAL A 209 8.66 4.75 2.81
CA VAL A 209 8.50 6.20 2.74
C VAL A 209 9.77 6.84 2.19
N ALA A 210 10.95 6.36 2.60
CA ALA A 210 12.23 6.79 2.06
C ALA A 210 12.30 6.61 0.54
N THR A 211 11.89 5.47 0.01
CA THR A 211 11.83 5.25 -1.45
C THR A 211 10.87 6.21 -2.16
N LYS A 212 9.74 6.55 -1.51
CA LYS A 212 8.81 7.54 -2.06
C LYS A 212 9.36 8.96 -1.99
N VAL A 213 10.14 9.28 -0.97
CA VAL A 213 10.88 10.55 -0.90
C VAL A 213 11.91 10.64 -2.03
N ASP A 214 12.68 9.58 -2.28
CA ASP A 214 13.59 9.55 -3.44
C ASP A 214 12.83 9.72 -4.76
N GLN A 215 11.66 9.07 -4.90
CA GLN A 215 10.83 9.24 -6.10
C GLN A 215 10.30 10.67 -6.25
N LEU A 216 9.81 11.29 -5.18
CA LEU A 216 9.33 12.68 -5.20
C LEU A 216 10.46 13.67 -5.53
N LEU A 217 11.67 13.42 -5.06
CA LEU A 217 12.83 14.26 -5.35
C LEU A 217 13.32 14.13 -6.81
N ASN A 218 13.20 12.94 -7.42
CA ASN A 218 13.71 12.69 -8.77
C ASN A 218 12.66 12.89 -9.87
N GLU A 219 11.44 12.40 -9.65
CA GLU A 219 10.36 12.31 -10.65
C GLU A 219 9.18 13.25 -10.32
N GLY A 220 9.06 13.67 -9.06
CA GLY A 220 7.99 14.53 -8.57
C GLY A 220 6.69 13.80 -8.23
N LEU A 221 5.70 14.60 -7.82
CA LEU A 221 4.36 14.11 -7.47
C LEU A 221 3.61 13.34 -8.58
N PRO A 222 3.61 13.75 -9.86
CA PRO A 222 2.78 13.08 -10.88
C PRO A 222 3.22 11.63 -11.12
N ALA A 223 4.53 11.37 -11.10
CA ALA A 223 5.04 10.00 -11.22
C ALA A 223 4.63 9.14 -10.02
N ALA A 224 4.69 9.70 -8.80
CA ALA A 224 4.29 8.98 -7.59
C ALA A 224 2.78 8.66 -7.55
N LEU A 225 1.94 9.45 -8.22
CA LEU A 225 0.49 9.21 -8.36
C LEU A 225 0.15 8.22 -9.48
N SER A 226 0.91 8.21 -10.59
CA SER A 226 0.67 7.31 -11.72
C SER A 226 0.68 5.81 -11.38
N GLU A 227 1.36 5.43 -10.29
CA GLU A 227 1.36 4.06 -9.79
C GLU A 227 -0.02 3.57 -9.32
N TYR A 228 -0.95 4.48 -9.04
CA TYR A 228 -2.29 4.16 -8.53
C TYR A 228 -3.36 4.22 -9.62
N ASP A 229 -3.14 4.94 -10.72
CA ASP A 229 -4.06 4.98 -11.87
C ASP A 229 -4.20 3.62 -12.56
N VAL A 230 -3.22 2.72 -12.39
CA VAL A 230 -3.20 1.38 -13.01
C VAL A 230 -4.17 0.40 -12.33
N ASP A 231 -4.58 0.65 -11.09
CA ASP A 231 -5.40 -0.28 -10.31
C ASP A 231 -6.91 0.01 -10.35
N ASP A 232 -7.34 1.21 -10.78
CA ASP A 232 -8.76 1.60 -10.84
C ASP A 232 -9.54 0.99 -12.04
N GLU A 233 -8.85 0.45 -13.05
CA GLU A 233 -9.47 -0.26 -14.19
C GLU A 233 -9.85 -1.72 -13.85
N ALA A 234 -9.70 -2.15 -12.60
CA ALA A 234 -10.02 -3.50 -12.14
C ALA A 234 -11.31 -3.58 -11.29
N LEU A 235 -12.25 -2.64 -11.43
CA LEU A 235 -13.58 -2.78 -10.80
C LEU A 235 -14.50 -3.63 -11.70
N PRO A 236 -14.91 -4.85 -11.27
CA PRO A 236 -15.95 -5.59 -11.99
C PRO A 236 -17.28 -4.85 -11.84
N VAL A 237 -17.77 -4.30 -12.95
CA VAL A 237 -19.15 -3.81 -13.06
C VAL A 237 -20.07 -5.02 -13.06
N THR A 238 -20.47 -5.48 -11.89
CA THR A 238 -21.58 -6.43 -11.76
C THR A 238 -22.89 -5.63 -11.75
N LYS A 239 -23.64 -5.72 -12.84
CA LYS A 239 -25.09 -5.45 -12.89
C LYS A 239 -25.84 -6.77 -12.84
#